data_AF-A0A7J4RNH2-F1
#
_entry.id   AF-A0A7J4RNH2-F1
#
_cell.length_a   1.000
_cell.length_b   1.000
_cell.length_c   1.000
_cell.angle_alpha   90.00
_cell.angle_beta   90.00
_cell.angle_gamma   90.00
#
_symmetry.space_group_name_H-M   'P 1'
#
loop_
_entity.id
_entity.type
_entity.pdbx_description
1 polymer ?
#
loop_
_entity_poly.entity_id
_entity_poly.type
_entity_poly.pdbx_seq_one_letter_code
_entity_poly.pdbx_strand_id
1 'polypeptide(L)'
;MEVQLYYSLIMGIYVMLVLYSTKIPYRMMVERGVEDIRAVYYNRKIVHMFAGGVGSLCVPFLFTDFWYPMVCGIILTIFTYIAHVSGRRMYWFQTEQNQNDVKFSLMWWVSITVIWALVGDPWLAIIPSLFMAFGDGITGVVRNLVVRKRSKSPIGNVFMFIVSAPLGWYVGSLGDPSLPGWGLIAAAVATFVERYEFGPIDDNILITVFSTVVLMIGVYWGPLF
;
A
#
# COMPACT_ATOMS: atom_id res chain seq x y z
N MET A 1 -7.16 -5.89 -24.93
CA MET A 1 -8.42 -5.71 -24.17
C MET A 1 -8.81 -7.00 -23.45
N GLU A 2 -9.07 -8.12 -24.14
CA GLU A 2 -9.46 -9.38 -23.48
C GLU A 2 -8.41 -9.91 -22.48
N VAL A 3 -7.13 -9.92 -22.85
CA VAL A 3 -6.03 -10.38 -21.98
C VAL A 3 -5.94 -9.64 -20.65
N GLN A 4 -6.07 -8.31 -20.66
CA GLN A 4 -6.02 -7.50 -19.44
C GLN A 4 -7.24 -7.73 -18.56
N LEU A 5 -8.42 -7.97 -19.15
CA LEU A 5 -9.61 -8.37 -18.39
C LEU A 5 -9.39 -9.72 -17.68
N TYR A 6 -8.78 -10.70 -18.35
CA TYR A 6 -8.42 -11.98 -17.72
C TYR A 6 -7.45 -11.76 -16.54
N TYR A 7 -6.43 -10.91 -16.70
CA TYR A 7 -5.53 -10.59 -15.59
C TYR A 7 -6.23 -9.86 -14.45
N SER A 8 -7.17 -8.94 -14.73
CA SER A 8 -8.01 -8.30 -13.71
C SER A 8 -8.81 -9.33 -12.91
N LEU A 9 -9.40 -10.33 -13.58
CA LEU A 9 -10.14 -11.40 -12.90
C LEU A 9 -9.24 -12.27 -12.03
N ILE A 10 -8.08 -12.68 -12.54
CA ILE A 10 -7.10 -13.47 -11.79
C ILE A 10 -6.62 -12.70 -10.56
N MET A 11 -6.28 -11.42 -10.73
CA MET A 11 -5.85 -10.56 -9.62
C MET A 11 -6.97 -10.31 -8.61
N GLY A 12 -8.22 -10.16 -9.07
CA GLY A 12 -9.39 -10.09 -8.20
C GLY A 12 -9.53 -11.36 -7.34
N ILE A 13 -9.46 -12.54 -7.94
CA ILE A 13 -9.49 -13.83 -7.22
C ILE A 13 -8.33 -13.91 -6.23
N TYR A 14 -7.11 -13.56 -6.65
CA TYR A 14 -5.93 -13.54 -5.79
C TYR A 14 -6.14 -12.65 -4.56
N VAL A 15 -6.60 -11.41 -4.76
CA VAL A 15 -6.87 -10.47 -3.66
C VAL A 15 -7.92 -11.06 -2.72
N MET A 16 -9.02 -11.61 -3.23
CA MET A 16 -10.04 -12.25 -2.39
C MET A 16 -9.48 -13.43 -1.59
N LEU A 17 -8.63 -14.26 -2.20
CA LEU A 17 -7.95 -15.34 -1.50
C LEU A 17 -7.06 -14.81 -0.38
N VAL A 18 -6.30 -13.73 -0.59
CA VAL A 18 -5.50 -13.09 0.46
C VAL A 18 -6.40 -12.58 1.59
N LEU A 19 -7.45 -11.82 1.26
CA LEU A 19 -8.36 -11.24 2.26
C LEU A 19 -8.99 -12.30 3.15
N TYR A 20 -9.47 -13.41 2.60
CA TYR A 20 -10.09 -14.47 3.40
C TYR A 20 -9.09 -15.42 4.07
N SER A 21 -7.97 -15.74 3.42
CA SER A 21 -6.94 -16.61 4.00
C SER A 21 -6.26 -15.97 5.20
N THR A 22 -6.19 -14.64 5.28
CA THR A 22 -5.67 -13.95 6.49
C THR A 22 -6.46 -14.26 7.76
N LYS A 23 -7.69 -14.79 7.67
CA LYS A 23 -8.39 -15.30 8.86
C LYS A 23 -7.60 -16.39 9.59
N ILE A 24 -6.77 -17.16 8.88
CA ILE A 24 -5.91 -18.21 9.43
C ILE A 24 -4.86 -17.63 10.40
N PRO A 25 -3.96 -16.72 10.00
CA PRO A 25 -2.99 -16.14 10.93
C PRO A 25 -3.65 -15.39 12.10
N TYR A 26 -4.80 -14.74 11.89
CA TYR A 26 -5.55 -14.13 13.00
C TYR A 26 -5.95 -15.16 14.06
N ARG A 27 -6.58 -16.27 13.64
CA ARG A 27 -6.97 -17.33 14.58
C ARG A 27 -5.77 -17.93 15.29
N MET A 28 -4.69 -18.21 14.57
CA MET A 28 -3.45 -18.73 15.16
C MET A 28 -2.87 -17.77 16.21
N MET A 29 -2.93 -16.46 15.99
CA MET A 29 -2.47 -15.46 16.96
C MET A 29 -3.36 -15.44 18.21
N VAL A 30 -4.68 -15.39 18.03
CA VAL A 30 -5.64 -15.36 19.15
C VAL A 30 -5.60 -16.65 19.97
N GLU A 31 -5.52 -17.82 19.31
CA GLU A 31 -5.37 -19.13 19.96
C GLU A 31 -4.06 -19.24 20.77
N ARG A 32 -3.03 -18.44 20.42
CA ARG A 32 -1.77 -18.31 21.17
C ARG A 32 -1.77 -17.20 22.22
N GLY A 33 -2.93 -16.58 22.50
CA GLY A 33 -3.09 -15.56 23.52
C GLY A 33 -2.69 -14.14 23.11
N VAL A 34 -2.53 -13.86 21.81
CA VAL A 34 -2.38 -12.47 21.33
C VAL A 34 -3.72 -11.76 21.44
N GLU A 35 -3.72 -10.55 22.02
CA GLU A 35 -4.91 -9.69 22.10
C GLU A 35 -5.56 -9.49 20.73
N ASP A 36 -6.89 -9.56 20.68
CA ASP A 36 -7.69 -9.45 19.45
C ASP A 36 -7.28 -8.24 18.60
N ILE A 37 -7.24 -7.04 19.20
CA ILE A 37 -6.89 -5.81 18.49
C ILE A 37 -5.47 -5.85 17.89
N ARG A 38 -4.53 -6.53 18.53
CA ARG A 38 -3.16 -6.68 18.04
C ARG A 38 -3.10 -7.72 16.91
N ALA A 39 -3.88 -8.79 17.01
CA ALA A 39 -4.01 -9.79 15.95
C ALA A 39 -4.62 -9.16 14.69
N VAL A 40 -5.71 -8.38 14.82
CA VAL A 40 -6.32 -7.61 13.73
C VAL A 40 -5.31 -6.65 13.10
N TYR A 41 -4.52 -5.94 13.91
CA TYR A 41 -3.51 -5.02 13.42
C TYR A 41 -2.42 -5.71 12.60
N TYR A 42 -1.88 -6.84 13.06
CA TYR A 42 -0.92 -7.64 12.28
C TYR A 42 -1.51 -8.12 10.97
N ASN A 43 -2.73 -8.64 11.03
CA ASN A 43 -3.44 -9.11 9.86
C ASN A 43 -3.67 -8.03 8.81
N ARG A 44 -4.03 -6.82 9.23
CA ARG A 44 -4.13 -5.66 8.33
C ARG A 44 -2.81 -5.43 7.59
N LYS A 45 -1.66 -5.55 8.28
CA LYS A 45 -0.34 -5.38 7.66
C LYS A 45 0.01 -6.53 6.70
N ILE A 46 -0.43 -7.76 7.00
CA ILE A 46 -0.34 -8.88 6.04
C ILE A 46 -1.17 -8.56 4.79
N VAL A 47 -2.42 -8.11 4.94
CA VAL A 47 -3.27 -7.70 3.82
C VAL A 47 -2.64 -6.57 3.00
N HIS A 48 -2.09 -5.53 3.64
CA HIS A 48 -1.40 -4.43 2.94
C HIS A 48 -0.29 -4.97 2.03
N MET A 49 0.59 -5.82 2.55
CA MET A 49 1.74 -6.35 1.81
C MET A 49 1.32 -7.36 0.71
N PHE A 50 0.43 -8.29 1.03
CA PHE A 50 0.07 -9.37 0.09
C PHE A 50 -1.00 -8.96 -0.92
N ALA A 51 -2.03 -8.22 -0.53
CA ALA A 51 -3.07 -7.77 -1.46
C ALA A 51 -2.63 -6.48 -2.19
N GLY A 52 -2.16 -5.49 -1.42
CA GLY A 52 -1.73 -4.21 -1.98
C GLY A 52 -0.35 -4.29 -2.64
N GLY A 53 0.66 -4.77 -1.90
CA GLY A 53 2.06 -4.74 -2.34
C GLY A 53 2.35 -5.66 -3.52
N VAL A 54 1.98 -6.94 -3.42
CA VAL A 54 2.09 -7.88 -4.56
C VAL A 54 1.20 -7.42 -5.71
N GLY A 55 -0.01 -6.92 -5.40
CA GLY A 55 -0.91 -6.33 -6.39
C GLY A 55 -0.23 -5.22 -7.20
N SER A 56 0.43 -4.28 -6.53
CA SER A 56 1.23 -3.21 -7.14
C SER A 56 2.37 -3.75 -8.00
N LEU A 57 3.16 -4.71 -7.49
CA LEU A 57 4.27 -5.28 -8.27
C LEU A 57 3.80 -5.96 -9.55
N CYS A 58 2.61 -6.55 -9.56
CA CYS A 58 2.03 -7.16 -10.76
C CYS A 58 1.58 -6.15 -11.82
N VAL A 59 1.24 -4.91 -11.43
CA VAL A 59 0.66 -3.91 -12.33
C VAL A 59 1.47 -3.68 -13.62
N PRO A 60 2.77 -3.34 -13.56
CA PRO A 60 3.56 -3.07 -14.78
C PRO A 60 3.77 -4.29 -15.67
N PHE A 61 3.59 -5.51 -15.16
CA PHE A 61 3.74 -6.73 -15.94
C PHE A 61 2.44 -7.18 -16.61
N LEU A 62 1.31 -6.94 -15.94
CA LEU A 62 0.02 -7.48 -16.38
C LEU A 62 -0.78 -6.47 -17.20
N PHE A 63 -0.58 -5.17 -17.01
CA PHE A 63 -1.42 -4.14 -17.63
C PHE A 63 -0.61 -3.21 -18.52
N THR A 64 -1.22 -2.83 -19.63
CA THR A 64 -0.73 -1.78 -20.53
C THR A 64 -1.56 -0.51 -20.42
N ASP A 65 -2.77 -0.60 -19.88
CA ASP A 65 -3.69 0.52 -19.69
C ASP A 65 -4.03 0.71 -18.20
N PHE A 66 -3.93 1.93 -17.70
CA PHE A 66 -4.23 2.24 -16.29
C PHE A 66 -5.70 1.99 -15.91
N TRP A 67 -6.62 1.91 -16.88
CA TRP A 67 -8.05 1.71 -16.65
C TRP A 67 -8.35 0.42 -15.88
N TYR A 68 -7.61 -0.66 -16.14
CA TYR A 68 -7.83 -1.96 -15.51
C TYR A 68 -7.50 -1.94 -14.00
N PRO A 69 -6.29 -1.56 -13.55
CA PRO A 69 -6.02 -1.44 -12.12
C PRO A 69 -6.88 -0.37 -11.45
N MET A 70 -7.24 0.71 -12.15
CA MET A 70 -8.19 1.71 -11.63
C MET A 70 -9.53 1.07 -11.27
N VAL A 71 -10.17 0.38 -12.21
CA VAL A 71 -11.47 -0.27 -11.99
C VAL A 71 -11.37 -1.34 -10.90
N CYS A 72 -10.31 -2.16 -10.92
CA CYS A 72 -10.09 -3.16 -9.87
C CYS A 72 -10.02 -2.53 -8.48
N GLY A 73 -9.28 -1.43 -8.35
CA GLY A 73 -9.14 -0.71 -7.09
C GLY A 73 -10.39 0.03 -6.63
N ILE A 74 -11.19 0.57 -7.57
CA ILE A 74 -12.52 1.13 -7.26
C ILE A 74 -13.43 0.05 -6.71
N ILE A 75 -13.50 -1.11 -7.37
CA ILE A 75 -14.30 -2.25 -6.92
C ILE A 75 -13.84 -2.70 -5.53
N LEU A 76 -12.54 -2.82 -5.29
CA LEU A 76 -12.00 -3.19 -3.98
C LEU A 76 -12.34 -2.16 -2.89
N THR A 77 -12.27 -0.87 -3.21
CA THR A 77 -12.62 0.22 -2.29
C THR A 77 -14.10 0.19 -1.93
N ILE A 78 -14.97 -0.01 -2.92
CA ILE A 78 -16.40 -0.17 -2.68
C ILE A 78 -16.66 -1.43 -1.85
N PHE A 79 -16.00 -2.53 -2.16
CA PHE A 79 -16.15 -3.79 -1.43
C PHE A 79 -15.78 -3.65 0.06
N THR A 80 -14.61 -3.08 0.37
CA THR A 80 -14.17 -2.86 1.75
C THR A 80 -15.07 -1.88 2.48
N TYR A 81 -15.51 -0.81 1.81
CA TYR A 81 -16.45 0.16 2.37
C TYR A 81 -17.82 -0.46 2.67
N ILE A 82 -18.38 -1.25 1.75
CA ILE A 82 -19.66 -1.97 1.94
C ILE A 82 -19.57 -2.90 3.16
N ALA A 83 -18.45 -3.59 3.36
CA ALA A 83 -18.26 -4.44 4.54
C ALA A 83 -18.39 -3.66 5.86
N HIS A 84 -17.92 -2.41 5.91
CA HIS A 84 -18.11 -1.52 7.06
C HIS A 84 -19.56 -1.09 7.24
N VAL A 85 -20.18 -0.51 6.21
CA VAL A 85 -21.53 0.08 6.36
C VAL A 85 -22.64 -0.96 6.49
N SER A 86 -22.43 -2.19 6.03
CA SER A 86 -23.37 -3.30 6.17
C SER A 86 -23.25 -4.06 7.52
N GLY A 87 -22.28 -3.68 8.37
CA GLY A 87 -21.96 -4.41 9.61
C GLY A 87 -21.30 -5.77 9.38
N ARG A 88 -20.99 -6.15 8.14
CA ARG A 88 -20.36 -7.43 7.75
C ARG A 88 -18.85 -7.31 7.65
N ARG A 89 -18.23 -6.59 8.60
CA ARG A 89 -16.79 -6.38 8.63
C ARG A 89 -16.06 -7.71 8.68
N MET A 90 -14.98 -7.81 7.92
CA MET A 90 -14.00 -8.87 8.01
C MET A 90 -13.17 -8.66 9.28
N TYR A 91 -13.76 -9.02 10.43
CA TYR A 91 -13.27 -8.71 11.78
C TYR A 91 -11.83 -9.17 12.06
N TRP A 92 -11.28 -10.08 11.26
CA TRP A 92 -9.89 -10.53 11.37
C TRP A 92 -8.86 -9.51 10.85
N PHE A 93 -9.27 -8.44 10.16
CA PHE A 93 -8.36 -7.34 9.78
C PHE A 93 -9.02 -5.94 9.74
N GLN A 94 -10.34 -5.86 9.65
CA GLN A 94 -11.10 -4.61 9.73
C GLN A 94 -11.47 -4.30 11.18
N THR A 95 -11.46 -3.01 11.53
CA THR A 95 -11.77 -2.52 12.89
C THR A 95 -12.94 -1.54 12.86
N GLU A 96 -13.67 -1.43 13.96
CA GLU A 96 -14.76 -0.47 14.11
C GLU A 96 -14.28 0.98 14.22
N GLN A 97 -13.06 1.16 14.73
CA GLN A 97 -12.55 2.45 15.15
C GLN A 97 -12.07 3.32 13.98
N ASN A 98 -11.80 2.72 12.82
CA ASN A 98 -11.32 3.43 11.64
C ASN A 98 -11.57 2.61 10.36
N GLN A 99 -11.58 3.31 9.23
CA GLN A 99 -11.73 2.74 7.89
C GLN A 99 -10.41 2.83 7.11
N ASN A 100 -9.28 2.57 7.76
CA ASN A 100 -7.97 2.72 7.12
C ASN A 100 -7.76 1.72 5.98
N ASP A 101 -8.42 0.57 6.01
CA ASP A 101 -8.44 -0.39 4.90
C ASP A 101 -9.12 0.17 3.64
N VAL A 102 -10.21 0.94 3.82
CA VAL A 102 -10.89 1.65 2.72
C VAL A 102 -10.01 2.78 2.19
N LYS A 103 -9.39 3.56 3.08
CA LYS A 103 -8.44 4.62 2.69
C LYS A 103 -7.23 4.03 1.96
N PHE A 104 -6.73 2.88 2.41
CA PHE A 104 -5.63 2.18 1.75
C PHE A 104 -6.01 1.78 0.33
N SER A 105 -7.14 1.09 0.13
CA SER A 105 -7.58 0.69 -1.22
C SER A 105 -7.85 1.89 -2.12
N LEU A 106 -8.42 2.97 -1.57
CA LEU A 106 -8.65 4.23 -2.27
C LEU A 106 -7.33 4.84 -2.75
N MET A 107 -6.38 5.04 -1.83
CA MET A 107 -5.09 5.65 -2.17
C MET A 107 -4.24 4.77 -3.09
N TRP A 108 -4.39 3.44 -2.99
CA TRP A 108 -3.72 2.50 -3.87
C TRP A 108 -4.06 2.77 -5.35
N TRP A 109 -5.34 2.80 -5.71
CA TRP A 109 -5.71 3.01 -7.12
C TRP A 109 -5.58 4.46 -7.56
N VAL A 110 -5.89 5.41 -6.68
CA VAL A 110 -5.77 6.84 -7.02
C VAL A 110 -4.32 7.18 -7.36
N SER A 111 -3.35 6.75 -6.55
CA SER A 111 -1.94 7.05 -6.81
C SER A 111 -1.44 6.41 -8.11
N ILE A 112 -1.75 5.13 -8.34
CA ILE A 112 -1.38 4.43 -9.58
C ILE A 112 -2.00 5.13 -10.79
N THR A 113 -3.31 5.38 -10.78
CA THR A 113 -4.00 6.00 -11.91
C THR A 113 -3.48 7.40 -12.20
N VAL A 114 -3.31 8.24 -11.17
CA VAL A 114 -2.89 9.64 -11.35
C VAL A 114 -1.48 9.70 -11.94
N ILE A 115 -0.52 8.97 -11.36
CA ILE A 115 0.85 8.99 -11.87
C ILE A 115 0.90 8.38 -13.27
N TRP A 116 0.27 7.21 -13.49
CA TRP A 116 0.33 6.56 -14.78
C TRP A 116 -0.34 7.41 -15.87
N ALA A 117 -1.49 8.03 -15.59
CA ALA A 117 -2.15 8.91 -16.56
C ALA A 117 -1.34 10.17 -16.90
N LEU A 118 -0.56 10.70 -15.95
CA LEU A 118 0.26 11.90 -16.15
C LEU A 118 1.61 11.60 -16.79
N VAL A 119 2.22 10.46 -16.47
CA VAL A 119 3.59 10.11 -16.87
C VAL A 119 3.62 9.14 -18.05
N GLY A 120 2.60 8.30 -18.19
CA GLY A 120 2.55 7.24 -19.20
C GLY A 120 3.27 5.95 -18.79
N ASP A 121 3.90 5.91 -17.62
CA ASP A 121 4.73 4.78 -17.17
C ASP A 121 4.15 4.07 -15.91
N PRO A 122 3.90 2.75 -15.97
CA PRO A 122 3.37 2.00 -14.84
C PRO A 122 4.38 1.75 -13.72
N TRP A 123 5.68 1.75 -14.01
CA TRP A 123 6.71 1.47 -13.00
C TRP A 123 6.80 2.63 -12.01
N LEU A 124 6.84 3.86 -12.49
CA LEU A 124 6.79 5.05 -11.63
C LEU A 124 5.47 5.13 -10.86
N ALA A 125 4.37 4.70 -11.47
CA ALA A 125 3.04 4.76 -10.87
C ALA A 125 2.87 3.88 -9.63
N ILE A 126 3.59 2.77 -9.54
CA ILE A 126 3.45 1.86 -8.40
C ILE A 126 4.29 2.29 -7.18
N ILE A 127 5.27 3.19 -7.33
CA ILE A 127 6.20 3.55 -6.25
C ILE A 127 5.50 4.00 -4.95
N PRO A 128 4.54 4.96 -4.97
CA PRO A 128 3.86 5.36 -3.73
C PRO A 128 3.06 4.22 -3.10
N SER A 129 2.44 3.38 -3.94
CA SER A 129 1.65 2.23 -3.49
C SER A 129 2.55 1.17 -2.83
N LEU A 130 3.79 0.99 -3.29
CA LEU A 130 4.77 0.10 -2.66
C LEU A 130 5.24 0.62 -1.30
N PHE A 131 5.46 1.93 -1.15
CA PHE A 131 5.83 2.52 0.14
C PHE A 131 4.69 2.40 1.15
N MET A 132 3.45 2.58 0.71
CA MET A 132 2.26 2.39 1.55
C MET A 132 2.05 0.90 1.90
N ALA A 133 2.24 -0.02 0.95
CA ALA A 133 1.99 -1.43 1.16
C ALA A 133 3.10 -2.12 1.97
N PHE A 134 4.36 -1.99 1.54
CA PHE A 134 5.51 -2.65 2.16
C PHE A 134 6.17 -1.78 3.22
N GLY A 135 6.38 -0.49 2.96
CA GLY A 135 7.01 0.42 3.91
C GLY A 135 6.19 0.61 5.19
N ASP A 136 4.95 1.08 5.09
CA ASP A 136 4.05 1.16 6.26
C ASP A 136 3.67 -0.24 6.80
N GLY A 137 3.62 -1.24 5.92
CA GLY A 137 3.49 -2.67 6.27
C GLY A 137 4.51 -3.11 7.33
N ILE A 138 5.81 -3.01 7.00
CA ILE A 138 6.90 -3.44 7.88
C ILE A 138 6.98 -2.56 9.14
N THR A 139 6.71 -1.27 9.00
CA THR A 139 6.67 -0.31 10.12
C THR A 139 5.68 -0.77 11.17
N GLY A 140 4.47 -1.16 10.76
CA GLY A 140 3.45 -1.68 11.65
C GLY A 140 3.87 -2.99 12.34
N VAL A 141 4.45 -3.92 11.59
CA VAL A 141 4.92 -5.21 12.13
C VAL A 141 5.99 -4.98 13.21
N VAL A 142 7.04 -4.23 12.89
CA VAL A 142 8.15 -3.97 13.81
C VAL A 142 7.69 -3.20 15.05
N ARG A 143 6.84 -2.18 14.88
CA ARG A 143 6.30 -1.41 16.02
C ARG A 143 5.51 -2.30 16.98
N ASN A 144 4.66 -3.18 16.47
CA ASN A 144 3.85 -4.05 17.32
C ASN A 144 4.68 -5.15 18.00
N LEU A 145 5.80 -5.56 17.40
CA LEU A 145 6.76 -6.50 18.00
C LEU A 145 7.54 -5.85 19.15
N VAL A 146 8.09 -4.64 18.93
CA VAL A 146 9.02 -3.98 19.85
C VAL A 146 8.30 -3.15 20.91
N VAL A 147 7.36 -2.31 20.50
CA VAL A 147 6.76 -1.29 21.39
C VAL A 147 5.48 -1.81 22.06
N ARG A 148 4.80 -2.79 21.44
CA ARG A 148 3.56 -3.44 21.93
C ARG A 148 2.41 -2.49 22.27
N LYS A 149 2.54 -1.20 21.94
CA LYS A 149 1.52 -0.15 22.06
C LYS A 149 1.40 0.58 20.72
N ARG A 150 0.22 1.14 20.45
CA ARG A 150 -0.02 1.99 19.28
C ARG A 150 0.63 3.37 19.51
N SER A 151 1.94 3.46 19.32
CA SER A 151 2.67 4.74 19.30
C SER A 151 3.62 4.80 18.12
N LYS A 152 3.76 5.97 17.50
CA LYS A 152 4.76 6.21 16.43
C LYS A 152 6.14 6.05 17.08
N SER A 153 7.03 5.29 16.43
CA SER A 153 8.32 4.93 17.02
C SER A 153 9.43 5.07 16.00
N PRO A 154 10.56 5.72 16.36
CA PRO A 154 11.71 5.85 15.47
C PRO A 154 12.17 4.54 14.85
N ILE A 155 12.05 3.42 15.58
CA ILE A 155 12.42 2.09 15.06
C ILE A 155 11.58 1.70 13.84
N GLY A 156 10.28 2.01 13.84
CA GLY A 156 9.39 1.69 12.72
C GLY A 156 9.84 2.39 11.44
N ASN A 157 10.16 3.68 11.54
CA ASN A 157 10.64 4.49 10.41
C ASN A 157 11.99 4.03 9.87
N VAL A 158 12.90 3.57 10.72
CA VAL A 158 14.17 2.99 10.26
C VAL A 158 13.88 1.78 9.35
N PHE A 159 13.01 0.88 9.78
CA PHE A 159 12.62 -0.28 8.95
C PHE A 159 11.81 0.12 7.72
N MET A 160 10.97 1.15 7.81
CA MET A 160 10.30 1.73 6.64
C MET A 160 11.31 2.14 5.59
N PHE A 161 12.33 2.91 5.96
CA PHE A 161 13.33 3.39 5.02
C PHE A 161 14.17 2.24 4.45
N ILE A 162 14.56 1.27 5.28
CA ILE A 162 15.30 0.07 4.84
C ILE A 162 14.54 -0.69 3.75
N VAL A 163 13.21 -0.73 3.80
CA VAL A 163 12.38 -1.42 2.79
C VAL A 163 12.07 -0.50 1.61
N SER A 164 11.65 0.73 1.87
CA SER A 164 11.21 1.68 0.84
C SER A 164 12.36 2.20 -0.02
N ALA A 165 13.57 2.41 0.52
CA ALA A 165 14.66 2.98 -0.27
C ALA A 165 15.15 2.04 -1.40
N PRO A 166 15.40 0.74 -1.16
CA PRO A 166 15.73 -0.21 -2.24
C PRO A 166 14.59 -0.36 -3.25
N LEU A 167 13.34 -0.40 -2.78
CA LEU A 167 12.17 -0.47 -3.67
C LEU A 167 12.07 0.76 -4.57
N GLY A 168 12.19 1.96 -3.99
CA GLY A 168 12.14 3.22 -4.71
C GLY A 168 13.27 3.36 -5.72
N TRP A 169 14.49 2.96 -5.33
CA TRP A 169 15.64 2.94 -6.24
C TRP A 169 15.42 1.98 -7.41
N TYR A 170 15.11 0.71 -7.13
CA TYR A 170 14.99 -0.32 -8.15
C TYR A 170 13.82 -0.06 -9.09
N VAL A 171 12.63 0.18 -8.56
CA VAL A 171 11.44 0.48 -9.37
C VAL A 171 11.58 1.81 -10.11
N GLY A 172 12.16 2.83 -9.45
CA GLY A 172 12.49 4.10 -10.11
C GLY A 172 13.46 3.91 -11.27
N SER A 173 14.41 2.97 -11.17
CA SER A 173 15.36 2.68 -12.26
C SER A 173 14.71 2.00 -13.47
N LEU A 174 13.60 1.28 -13.26
CA LEU A 174 12.84 0.58 -14.31
C LEU A 174 11.83 1.47 -15.05
N GLY A 175 11.50 2.64 -14.48
CA GLY A 175 10.57 3.57 -15.09
C GLY A 175 11.17 4.35 -16.26
N ASP A 176 10.28 4.93 -17.07
CA ASP A 176 10.62 5.89 -18.12
C ASP A 176 9.92 7.25 -17.84
N PRO A 177 10.66 8.33 -17.53
CA PRO A 177 12.12 8.38 -17.39
C PRO A 177 12.63 7.57 -16.19
N SER A 178 13.90 7.14 -16.25
CA SER A 178 14.54 6.45 -15.12
C SER A 178 14.81 7.44 -13.98
N LEU A 179 14.16 7.22 -12.83
CA LEU A 179 14.18 8.14 -11.67
C LEU A 179 14.63 7.46 -10.35
N PRO A 180 15.75 6.71 -10.30
CA PRO A 180 16.18 6.02 -9.08
C PRO A 180 16.46 6.97 -7.92
N GLY A 181 17.12 8.11 -8.18
CA GLY A 181 17.41 9.13 -7.16
C GLY A 181 16.15 9.74 -6.56
N TRP A 182 15.15 10.06 -7.39
CA TRP A 182 13.86 10.57 -6.91
C TRP A 182 13.05 9.50 -6.18
N GLY A 183 13.16 8.23 -6.58
CA GLY A 183 12.60 7.11 -5.83
C GLY A 183 13.16 7.02 -4.41
N LEU A 184 14.47 7.25 -4.23
CA LEU A 184 15.11 7.29 -2.91
C LEU A 184 14.68 8.51 -2.08
N ILE A 185 14.59 9.69 -2.70
CA ILE A 185 14.07 10.91 -2.03
C ILE A 185 12.61 10.69 -1.62
N ALA A 186 11.79 10.10 -2.49
CA ALA A 186 10.40 9.79 -2.19
C ALA A 186 10.29 8.82 -1.01
N ALA A 187 11.17 7.80 -0.94
CA ALA A 187 11.23 6.88 0.20
C ALA A 187 11.60 7.60 1.52
N ALA A 188 12.55 8.54 1.48
CA ALA A 188 12.94 9.34 2.64
C ALA A 188 11.78 10.23 3.11
N VAL A 189 11.13 10.93 2.19
CA VAL A 189 9.97 11.78 2.47
C VAL A 189 8.80 10.96 3.00
N ALA A 190 8.46 9.83 2.35
CA ALA A 190 7.43 8.89 2.82
C ALA A 190 7.68 8.44 4.26
N THR A 191 8.92 8.08 4.56
CA THR A 191 9.33 7.66 5.90
C THR A 191 9.22 8.79 6.92
N PHE A 192 9.55 10.02 6.52
CA PHE A 192 9.41 11.18 7.38
C PHE A 192 7.94 11.49 7.68
N VAL A 193 7.09 11.51 6.65
CA VAL A 193 5.67 11.85 6.80
C VAL A 193 4.88 10.76 7.55
N GLU A 194 5.29 9.49 7.49
CA GLU A 194 4.67 8.41 8.27
C GLU A 194 4.64 8.72 9.77
N ARG A 195 5.61 9.49 10.30
CA ARG A 195 5.65 9.86 11.73
C ARG A 195 4.46 10.69 12.18
N TYR A 196 3.79 11.36 11.26
CA TYR A 196 2.76 12.33 11.56
C TYR A 196 1.36 11.73 11.37
N GLU A 197 0.47 12.06 12.30
CA GLU A 197 -0.97 11.83 12.16
C GLU A 197 -1.65 13.20 12.25
N PHE A 198 -2.25 13.66 11.15
CA PHE A 198 -2.91 14.96 11.08
C PHE A 198 -4.43 14.77 11.22
N GLY A 199 -4.90 14.63 12.45
CA GLY A 199 -6.33 14.49 12.75
C GLY A 199 -6.97 13.31 11.98
N PRO A 200 -7.94 13.55 11.07
CA PRO A 200 -8.60 12.47 10.32
C PRO A 200 -7.77 11.92 9.14
N ILE A 201 -6.65 12.58 8.79
CA ILE A 201 -5.79 12.20 7.67
C ILE A 201 -4.87 11.06 8.11
N ASP A 202 -5.03 9.92 7.44
CA ASP A 202 -4.31 8.68 7.71
C ASP A 202 -2.93 8.68 7.05
N ASP A 203 -2.00 7.89 7.59
CA ASP A 203 -0.64 7.74 7.06
C ASP A 203 -0.62 7.27 5.59
N ASN A 204 -1.55 6.39 5.22
CA ASN A 204 -1.77 5.98 3.83
C ASN A 204 -1.91 7.15 2.85
N ILE A 205 -2.65 8.21 3.24
CA ILE A 205 -2.86 9.39 2.40
C ILE A 205 -1.58 10.22 2.35
N LEU A 206 -0.93 10.45 3.49
CA LEU A 206 0.29 11.26 3.56
C LEU A 206 1.42 10.62 2.75
N ILE A 207 1.67 9.32 2.97
CA ILE A 207 2.72 8.57 2.26
C ILE A 207 2.50 8.67 0.76
N THR A 208 1.29 8.38 0.29
CA THR A 208 1.00 8.37 -1.15
C THR A 208 1.07 9.77 -1.76
N VAL A 209 0.44 10.78 -1.15
CA VAL A 209 0.44 12.15 -1.68
C VAL A 209 1.85 12.71 -1.75
N PHE A 210 2.63 12.65 -0.66
CA PHE A 210 3.97 13.24 -0.65
C PHE A 210 4.93 12.49 -1.57
N SER A 211 4.84 11.16 -1.66
CA SER A 211 5.64 10.38 -2.62
C SER A 211 5.30 10.74 -4.06
N THR A 212 4.01 10.87 -4.39
CA THR A 212 3.55 11.33 -5.70
C THR A 212 4.11 12.71 -6.03
N VAL A 213 4.03 13.67 -5.11
CA VAL A 213 4.59 15.02 -5.33
C VAL A 213 6.09 14.96 -5.64
N VAL A 214 6.86 14.20 -4.88
CA VAL A 214 8.32 14.05 -5.12
C VAL A 214 8.59 13.43 -6.49
N LEU A 215 7.85 12.40 -6.89
CA LEU A 215 8.02 11.78 -8.20
C LEU A 215 7.64 12.74 -9.34
N MET A 216 6.56 13.52 -9.19
CA MET A 216 6.17 14.50 -10.20
C MET A 216 7.21 15.62 -10.37
N ILE A 217 7.86 16.04 -9.28
CA ILE A 217 9.03 16.92 -9.35
C ILE A 217 10.14 16.23 -10.16
N GLY A 218 10.43 14.96 -9.89
CA GLY A 218 11.44 14.23 -10.64
C GLY A 218 11.15 14.06 -12.13
N VAL A 219 9.89 13.81 -12.49
CA VAL A 219 9.45 13.75 -13.89
C VAL A 219 9.67 15.10 -14.59
N TYR A 220 9.39 16.21 -13.91
CA TYR A 220 9.56 17.56 -14.46
C TYR A 220 11.04 17.97 -14.61
N TRP A 221 11.87 17.68 -13.60
CA TRP A 221 13.28 18.10 -13.56
C TRP A 221 14.24 17.10 -14.21
N GLY A 222 13.80 15.87 -14.45
CA GLY A 222 14.61 14.79 -15.00
C GLY A 222 15.41 14.01 -13.94
N PRO A 223 16.15 12.98 -14.37
CA PRO A 223 16.88 12.09 -13.47
C PRO A 223 17.91 12.82 -12.62
N LEU A 224 18.00 12.42 -11.35
CA LEU A 224 19.14 12.72 -10.48
C LEU A 224 20.04 11.49 -10.49
N PHE A 225 21.27 11.67 -10.95
CA PHE A 225 22.38 10.70 -11.01
C PHE A 225 22.08 9.33 -11.67
#